data_AF-A0A261W9M7-F1
#
_entry.id   AF-A0A261W9M7-F1
#
_cell.length_a   1.000
_cell.length_b   1.000
_cell.length_c   1.000
_cell.angle_alpha   90.00
_cell.angle_beta   90.00
_cell.angle_gamma   90.00
#
_symmetry.space_group_name_H-M   'P 1'
#
loop_
_entity.id
_entity.type
_entity.pdbx_description
1 polymer ?
#
loop_
_entity_poly.entity_id
_entity_poly.type
_entity_poly.pdbx_seq_one_letter_code
_entity_poly.pdbx_strand_id
1 'polypeptide(L)'
;MRIQIESESLSKWAVESFTPSGLIPYVKFSKLLGESKLWRKSMGLSCYYDLNALSDEELLRHYKKTKTMEETWWLNFDSIPAELIEAVAFQTPSAAFVPYDFEEHGRAQFEDSGLYVASKPLLDEFHELCPPLNRFDTPQAAVFCAAADSRPTVAFQARGAAWDIDLEALTISTRIGPLPSNISEIVDWVDRHRNTLLGLWPAAVDTYNRYYPDRPAELPSKAI
;
A
#
# COMPACT_ATOMS: atom_id res chain seq x y z
N MET A 1 -2.16 10.27 1.81
CA MET A 1 -2.75 9.51 2.94
C MET A 1 -2.06 9.92 4.23
N ARG A 2 -2.79 9.99 5.34
CA ARG A 2 -2.28 10.25 6.69
C ARG A 2 -2.83 9.19 7.65
N ILE A 3 -1.97 8.56 8.43
CA ILE A 3 -2.34 7.65 9.52
C ILE A 3 -2.25 8.45 10.82
N GLN A 4 -3.29 8.39 11.64
CA GLN A 4 -3.39 9.14 12.88
C GLN A 4 -3.36 8.18 14.07
N ILE A 5 -2.50 8.45 15.04
CA ILE A 5 -2.24 7.63 16.23
C ILE A 5 -2.01 8.58 17.40
N GLU A 6 -2.61 8.29 18.56
CA GLU A 6 -2.34 9.04 19.78
C GLU A 6 -0.97 8.68 20.34
N SER A 7 -0.09 9.68 20.44
CA SER A 7 1.30 9.45 20.86
C SER A 7 1.41 8.86 22.27
N GLU A 8 0.43 9.13 23.14
CA GLU A 8 0.38 8.59 24.51
C GLU A 8 0.07 7.08 24.54
N SER A 9 -0.49 6.52 23.46
CA SER A 9 -0.76 5.09 23.32
C SER A 9 0.47 4.28 22.93
N LEU A 10 1.56 4.93 22.52
CA LEU A 10 2.80 4.30 22.11
C LEU A 10 3.76 4.11 23.28
N SER A 11 4.59 3.07 23.19
CA SER A 11 5.62 2.81 24.21
C SER A 11 6.58 3.98 24.33
N LYS A 12 7.03 4.26 25.55
CA LYS A 12 8.08 5.27 25.78
C LYS A 12 9.42 4.76 25.27
N TRP A 13 10.24 5.67 24.73
CA TRP A 13 11.60 5.36 24.30
C TRP A 13 12.40 4.58 25.35
N ALA A 14 12.92 3.43 24.93
CA ALA A 14 13.85 2.62 25.69
C ALA A 14 14.94 2.06 24.77
N VAL A 15 16.06 1.68 25.37
CA VAL A 15 17.13 0.93 24.70
C VAL A 15 17.46 -0.25 25.59
N GLU A 16 17.02 -1.43 25.18
CA GLU A 16 17.28 -2.68 25.89
C GLU A 16 18.16 -3.57 25.02
N SER A 17 19.28 -4.04 25.57
CA SER A 17 20.19 -4.95 24.86
C SER A 17 20.58 -4.47 23.45
N PHE A 18 20.87 -3.16 23.31
CA PHE A 18 21.19 -2.49 22.04
C PHE A 18 20.07 -2.43 20.99
N THR A 19 18.85 -2.81 21.35
CA THR A 19 17.68 -2.71 20.48
C THR A 19 16.85 -1.50 20.89
N PRO A 20 16.67 -0.49 20.00
CA PRO A 20 15.81 0.64 20.28
C PRO A 20 14.34 0.25 20.20
N SER A 21 13.52 0.79 21.10
CA SER A 21 12.07 0.59 21.14
C SER A 21 11.33 1.88 21.52
N GLY A 22 10.04 1.94 21.18
CA GLY A 22 9.15 3.05 21.51
C GLY A 22 9.37 4.36 20.73
N LEU A 23 8.68 5.40 21.18
CA LEU A 23 8.55 6.70 20.54
C LEU A 23 9.61 7.70 21.03
N ILE A 24 10.32 8.35 20.11
CA ILE A 24 11.35 9.36 20.39
C ILE A 24 11.31 10.52 19.37
N PRO A 25 11.56 11.79 19.79
CA PRO A 25 11.73 12.88 18.83
C PRO A 25 12.93 12.64 17.91
N TYR A 26 12.78 12.86 16.61
CA TYR A 26 13.84 12.66 15.61
C TYR A 26 15.14 13.38 16.00
N VAL A 27 15.04 14.65 16.43
CA VAL A 27 16.21 15.44 16.85
C VAL A 27 16.93 14.83 18.06
N LYS A 28 16.19 14.21 18.98
CA LYS A 28 16.78 13.53 20.14
C LYS A 28 17.51 12.26 19.70
N PHE A 29 16.86 11.44 18.87
CA PHE A 29 17.46 10.21 18.33
C PHE A 29 18.73 10.49 17.51
N SER A 30 18.65 11.43 16.58
CA SER A 30 19.77 11.88 15.75
C SER A 30 20.97 12.36 16.58
N LYS A 31 20.74 13.05 17.70
CA LYS A 31 21.82 13.44 18.63
C LYS A 31 22.45 12.23 19.33
N LEU A 32 21.68 11.20 19.68
CA LEU A 32 22.21 9.96 20.26
C LEU A 32 23.14 9.23 19.30
N LEU A 33 22.88 9.33 17.98
CA LEU A 33 23.74 8.80 16.93
C LEU A 33 24.98 9.68 16.63
N GLY A 34 25.13 10.83 17.30
CA GLY A 34 26.24 11.75 17.05
C GLY A 34 26.10 12.58 15.76
N GLU A 35 24.93 12.60 15.13
CA GLU A 35 24.74 13.29 13.87
C GLU A 35 24.75 14.83 14.04
N SER A 36 25.21 15.53 13.01
CA SER A 36 25.35 16.99 13.04
C SER A 36 24.01 17.72 12.85
N LYS A 37 23.96 19.01 13.23
CA LYS A 37 22.79 19.85 12.94
C LYS A 37 22.55 20.01 11.43
N LEU A 38 23.64 20.05 10.65
CA LEU A 38 23.58 20.13 9.20
C LEU A 38 22.95 18.87 8.59
N TRP A 39 23.29 17.70 9.11
CA TRP A 39 22.69 16.42 8.71
C TRP A 39 21.18 16.37 8.99
N ARG A 40 20.74 16.76 10.18
CA ARG A 40 19.30 16.85 10.47
C ARG A 40 18.57 17.77 9.50
N LYS A 41 19.20 18.92 9.21
CA LYS A 41 18.65 19.88 8.26
C LYS A 41 18.61 19.32 6.84
N SER A 42 19.61 18.52 6.43
CA SER A 42 19.61 17.87 5.11
C SER A 42 18.47 16.87 4.99
N MET A 43 18.20 16.09 6.05
CA MET A 43 17.03 15.21 6.09
C MET A 43 15.72 15.99 5.96
N GLY A 44 15.59 17.15 6.62
CA GLY A 44 14.42 18.02 6.44
C GLY A 44 14.29 18.59 5.02
N LEU A 45 15.41 18.90 4.36
CA LEU A 45 15.44 19.43 2.99
C LEU A 45 15.12 18.38 1.93
N SER A 46 15.47 17.11 2.16
CA SER A 46 15.18 16.03 1.19
C SER A 46 13.69 15.80 0.98
N CYS A 47 12.82 16.27 1.89
CA CYS A 47 11.37 16.29 1.68
C CYS A 47 10.90 17.31 0.63
N TYR A 48 11.76 18.25 0.22
CA TYR A 48 11.42 19.32 -0.73
C TYR A 48 12.21 19.21 -2.04
N TYR A 49 13.39 18.62 -2.01
CA TYR A 49 14.31 18.61 -3.14
C TYR A 49 15.04 17.26 -3.23
N ASP A 50 15.32 16.83 -4.46
CA ASP A 50 16.37 15.84 -4.68
C ASP A 50 17.74 16.50 -4.44
N LEU A 51 18.33 16.22 -3.27
CA LEU A 51 19.59 16.86 -2.88
C LEU A 51 20.76 16.46 -3.78
N ASN A 52 20.70 15.31 -4.44
CA ASN A 52 21.78 14.85 -5.32
C ASN A 52 21.78 15.58 -6.67
N ALA A 53 20.66 16.22 -7.02
CA ALA A 53 20.51 17.00 -8.25
C ALA A 53 20.91 18.48 -8.09
N LEU A 54 21.22 18.93 -6.87
CA LEU A 54 21.56 20.32 -6.56
C LEU A 54 23.07 20.55 -6.57
N SER A 55 23.48 21.72 -7.06
CA SER A 55 24.85 22.19 -6.88
C SER A 55 25.13 22.58 -5.42
N ASP A 56 26.40 22.64 -5.02
CA ASP A 56 26.81 23.06 -3.68
C ASP A 56 26.29 24.47 -3.31
N GLU A 57 26.29 25.40 -4.28
CA GLU A 57 25.77 26.76 -4.07
C GLU A 57 24.27 26.77 -3.81
N GLU A 58 23.50 25.96 -4.55
CA GLU A 58 22.07 25.81 -4.35
C GLU A 58 21.76 25.14 -3.01
N LEU A 59 22.52 24.09 -2.66
CA LEU A 59 22.39 23.39 -1.39
C LEU A 59 22.61 24.36 -0.22
N LEU A 60 23.68 25.16 -0.26
CA LEU A 60 23.96 26.21 0.74
C LEU A 60 22.86 27.28 0.80
N ARG A 61 22.30 27.65 -0.33
CA ARG A 61 21.17 28.59 -0.40
C ARG A 61 19.92 27.99 0.27
N HIS A 62 19.59 26.73 -0.01
CA HIS A 62 18.43 26.06 0.56
C HIS A 62 18.59 25.79 2.06
N TYR A 63 19.79 25.44 2.53
CA TYR A 63 20.08 25.33 3.97
C TYR A 63 19.74 26.59 4.76
N LYS A 64 19.99 27.77 4.19
CA LYS A 64 19.74 29.06 4.84
C LYS A 64 18.29 29.52 4.71
N LYS A 65 17.65 29.28 3.57
CA LYS A 65 16.34 29.89 3.23
C LYS A 65 15.14 29.01 3.51
N THR A 66 15.26 27.70 3.38
CA THR A 66 14.10 26.80 3.51
C THR A 66 13.81 26.55 4.98
N LYS A 67 12.60 26.87 5.44
CA LYS A 67 12.11 26.41 6.74
C LYS A 67 11.63 24.97 6.58
N THR A 68 12.33 24.05 7.24
CA THR A 68 12.01 22.62 7.26
C THR A 68 11.41 22.28 8.61
N MET A 69 10.77 21.11 8.72
CA MET A 69 9.96 20.72 9.88
C MET A 69 10.50 19.47 10.59
N GLU A 70 11.76 19.10 10.35
CA GLU A 70 12.39 17.91 10.95
C GLU A 70 12.37 17.94 12.48
N GLU A 71 12.33 19.13 13.08
CA GLU A 71 12.22 19.29 14.54
C GLU A 71 10.88 18.83 15.11
N THR A 72 9.84 18.71 14.28
CA THR A 72 8.53 18.20 14.69
C THR A 72 8.37 16.70 14.42
N TRP A 73 9.38 16.04 13.87
CA TRP A 73 9.30 14.62 13.53
C TRP A 73 9.51 13.74 14.76
N TRP A 74 8.79 12.63 14.75
CA TRP A 74 8.88 11.57 15.75
C TRP A 74 9.17 10.25 15.05
N LEU A 75 9.95 9.40 15.72
CA LEU A 75 10.27 8.06 15.27
C LEU A 75 9.71 7.05 16.27
N ASN A 76 9.03 6.03 15.78
CA ASN A 76 8.60 4.88 16.57
C ASN A 76 9.36 3.64 16.10
N PHE A 77 9.97 2.91 17.03
CA PHE A 77 10.74 1.70 16.73
C PHE A 77 9.98 0.40 17.01
N ASP A 78 8.74 0.51 17.49
CA ASP A 78 7.87 -0.64 17.73
C ASP A 78 6.96 -0.91 16.52
N SER A 79 6.48 -2.15 16.43
CA SER A 79 5.30 -2.45 15.61
C SER A 79 4.08 -1.77 16.22
N ILE A 80 3.30 -1.05 15.41
CA ILE A 80 2.08 -0.37 15.86
C ILE A 80 0.89 -1.30 15.60
N PRO A 81 0.20 -1.79 16.65
CA PRO A 81 -1.04 -2.55 16.48
C PRO A 81 -2.10 -1.72 15.76
N ALA A 82 -2.90 -2.35 14.89
CA ALA A 82 -3.95 -1.66 14.15
C ALA A 82 -5.00 -1.01 15.07
N GLU A 83 -5.19 -1.56 16.27
CA GLU A 83 -6.10 -1.05 17.30
C GLU A 83 -5.74 0.37 17.77
N LEU A 84 -4.46 0.74 17.66
CA LEU A 84 -3.97 2.08 18.05
C LEU A 84 -4.09 3.10 16.93
N ILE A 85 -4.41 2.66 15.70
CA ILE A 85 -4.66 3.58 14.59
C ILE A 85 -6.05 4.16 14.81
N GLU A 86 -6.14 5.48 14.94
CA GLU A 86 -7.41 6.17 15.18
C GLU A 86 -8.16 6.48 13.90
N ALA A 87 -7.43 6.88 12.88
CA ALA A 87 -7.99 7.27 11.59
C ALA A 87 -6.96 7.11 10.48
N VAL A 88 -7.45 6.79 9.29
CA VAL A 88 -6.72 6.92 8.04
C VAL A 88 -7.45 7.98 7.22
N ALA A 89 -6.72 9.03 6.84
CA ALA A 89 -7.28 10.18 6.14
C ALA A 89 -6.65 10.37 4.76
N PHE A 90 -7.45 10.81 3.81
CA PHE A 90 -7.02 11.25 2.49
C PHE A 90 -6.86 12.77 2.46
N GLN A 91 -5.82 13.27 1.79
CA GLN A 91 -5.64 14.70 1.61
C GLN A 91 -6.29 15.11 0.29
N THR A 92 -7.31 15.94 0.36
CA THR A 92 -8.00 16.46 -0.84
C THR A 92 -7.12 17.48 -1.57
N PRO A 93 -7.43 17.79 -2.85
CA PRO A 93 -6.75 18.87 -3.58
C PRO A 93 -6.83 20.24 -2.90
N SER A 94 -7.84 20.47 -2.06
CA SER A 94 -7.97 21.69 -1.25
C SER A 94 -7.17 21.67 0.06
N ALA A 95 -6.24 20.70 0.21
CA ALA A 95 -5.43 20.46 1.40
C ALA A 95 -6.21 20.12 2.69
N ALA A 96 -7.50 19.77 2.58
CA ALA A 96 -8.28 19.26 3.69
C ALA A 96 -8.03 17.76 3.88
N PHE A 97 -8.22 17.25 5.09
CA PHE A 97 -8.16 15.82 5.37
C PHE A 97 -9.57 15.28 5.59
N VAL A 98 -9.94 14.25 4.84
CA VAL A 98 -11.22 13.53 4.95
C VAL A 98 -10.95 12.06 5.29
N PRO A 99 -11.89 11.32 5.90
CA PRO A 99 -11.76 9.88 6.08
C PRO A 99 -11.43 9.19 4.75
N TYR A 100 -10.48 8.27 4.77
CA TYR A 100 -10.16 7.49 3.59
C TYR A 100 -11.31 6.53 3.26
N ASP A 101 -11.67 6.52 1.99
CA ASP A 101 -12.62 5.58 1.39
C ASP A 101 -11.99 5.03 0.12
N PHE A 102 -11.99 3.72 -0.04
CA PHE A 102 -11.32 3.08 -1.18
C PHE A 102 -12.00 3.41 -2.51
N GLU A 103 -13.33 3.45 -2.56
CA GLU A 103 -14.07 3.71 -3.79
C GLU A 103 -13.84 5.15 -4.27
N GLU A 104 -13.86 6.12 -3.36
CA GLU A 104 -13.67 7.53 -3.69
C GLU A 104 -12.20 7.91 -3.93
N HIS A 105 -11.26 7.32 -3.18
CA HIS A 105 -9.89 7.82 -3.10
C HIS A 105 -8.80 6.85 -3.58
N GLY A 106 -9.11 5.56 -3.73
CA GLY A 106 -8.11 4.52 -4.00
C GLY A 106 -8.32 3.76 -5.30
N ARG A 107 -9.59 3.53 -5.70
CA ARG A 107 -9.94 2.69 -6.86
C ARG A 107 -9.26 3.16 -8.14
N ALA A 108 -9.36 4.45 -8.46
CA ALA A 108 -8.77 5.01 -9.67
C ALA A 108 -7.24 4.80 -9.72
N GLN A 109 -6.55 4.97 -8.59
CA GLN A 109 -5.10 4.80 -8.49
C GLN A 109 -4.68 3.33 -8.63
N PHE A 110 -5.49 2.41 -8.10
CA PHE A 110 -5.29 0.97 -8.32
C PHE A 110 -5.44 0.62 -9.80
N GLU A 111 -6.50 1.10 -10.44
CA GLU A 111 -6.77 0.86 -11.87
C GLU A 111 -5.69 1.48 -12.76
N ASP A 112 -5.22 2.69 -12.46
CA ASP A 112 -4.09 3.34 -13.17
C ASP A 112 -2.78 2.54 -13.03
N SER A 113 -2.65 1.76 -11.96
CA SER A 113 -1.54 0.84 -11.70
C SER A 113 -1.77 -0.56 -12.30
N GLY A 114 -2.89 -0.79 -12.98
CA GLY A 114 -3.25 -2.06 -13.61
C GLY A 114 -3.93 -3.08 -12.70
N LEU A 115 -4.28 -2.69 -11.47
CA LEU A 115 -4.96 -3.53 -10.49
C LEU A 115 -6.47 -3.24 -10.54
N TYR A 116 -7.23 -4.13 -11.15
CA TYR A 116 -8.67 -3.97 -11.31
C TYR A 116 -9.38 -4.73 -10.19
N VAL A 117 -9.77 -3.99 -9.15
CA VAL A 117 -10.40 -4.55 -7.96
C VAL A 117 -11.87 -4.87 -8.23
N ALA A 118 -12.34 -6.01 -7.72
CA ALA A 118 -13.75 -6.37 -7.73
C ALA A 118 -14.65 -5.23 -7.22
N SER A 119 -15.87 -5.14 -7.76
CA SER A 119 -16.83 -4.13 -7.34
C SER A 119 -17.17 -4.26 -5.85
N LYS A 120 -17.57 -3.16 -5.20
CA LYS A 120 -17.94 -3.18 -3.78
C LYS A 120 -18.93 -4.29 -3.39
N PRO A 121 -20.06 -4.54 -4.09
CA PRO A 121 -20.98 -5.62 -3.72
C PRO A 121 -20.32 -7.01 -3.74
N LEU A 122 -19.41 -7.22 -4.70
CA LEU A 122 -18.68 -8.47 -4.85
C LEU A 122 -17.65 -8.62 -3.73
N LEU A 123 -16.94 -7.55 -3.37
CA LEU A 123 -16.05 -7.54 -2.20
C LEU A 123 -16.80 -7.75 -0.89
N ASP A 124 -17.99 -7.17 -0.72
CA ASP A 124 -18.80 -7.35 0.48
C ASP A 124 -19.15 -8.85 0.66
N GLU A 125 -19.48 -9.58 -0.41
CA GLU A 125 -19.64 -11.05 -0.36
C GLU A 125 -18.35 -11.79 -0.01
N PHE A 126 -17.20 -11.34 -0.56
CA PHE A 126 -15.91 -11.93 -0.23
C PHE A 126 -15.53 -11.69 1.24
N HIS A 127 -15.90 -10.55 1.82
CA HIS A 127 -15.62 -10.22 3.22
C HIS A 127 -16.38 -11.12 4.20
N GLU A 128 -17.50 -11.73 3.80
CA GLU A 128 -18.14 -12.78 4.62
C GLU A 128 -17.29 -14.06 4.69
N LEU A 129 -16.55 -14.39 3.62
CA LEU A 129 -15.64 -15.54 3.58
C LEU A 129 -14.29 -15.23 4.21
N CYS A 130 -13.81 -14.01 4.01
CA CYS A 130 -12.54 -13.54 4.52
C CYS A 130 -12.75 -12.18 5.21
N PRO A 131 -13.20 -12.17 6.47
CA PRO A 131 -13.50 -10.91 7.13
C PRO A 131 -12.23 -10.11 7.45
N PRO A 132 -12.28 -8.77 7.35
CA PRO A 132 -11.21 -7.90 7.79
C PRO A 132 -10.70 -8.24 9.19
N LEU A 133 -9.38 -8.18 9.42
CA LEU A 133 -8.82 -8.34 10.75
C LEU A 133 -9.10 -7.16 11.68
N ASN A 134 -9.22 -5.97 11.11
CA ASN A 134 -9.51 -4.73 11.82
C ASN A 134 -10.19 -3.75 10.86
N ARG A 135 -10.65 -2.60 11.36
CA ARG A 135 -11.39 -1.60 10.58
C ARG A 135 -10.61 -0.94 9.43
N PHE A 136 -9.30 -1.12 9.36
CA PHE A 136 -8.44 -0.62 8.28
C PHE A 136 -7.90 -1.74 7.37
N ASP A 137 -8.16 -2.99 7.72
CA ASP A 137 -7.94 -4.11 6.81
C ASP A 137 -9.11 -4.15 5.83
N THR A 138 -8.82 -4.37 4.56
CA THR A 138 -9.85 -4.49 3.54
C THR A 138 -9.40 -5.58 2.59
N PRO A 139 -9.81 -6.84 2.85
CA PRO A 139 -9.49 -7.97 2.00
C PRO A 139 -9.84 -7.66 0.54
N GLN A 140 -8.86 -7.79 -0.33
CA GLN A 140 -8.98 -7.43 -1.74
C GLN A 140 -9.10 -8.67 -2.61
N ALA A 141 -9.88 -8.56 -3.68
CA ALA A 141 -9.89 -9.46 -4.82
C ALA A 141 -9.69 -8.60 -6.07
N ALA A 142 -8.57 -8.75 -6.75
CA ALA A 142 -8.17 -7.89 -7.86
C ALA A 142 -7.63 -8.69 -9.03
N VAL A 143 -7.96 -8.27 -10.24
CA VAL A 143 -7.44 -8.83 -11.48
C VAL A 143 -6.25 -8.01 -11.95
N PHE A 144 -5.17 -8.70 -12.34
CA PHE A 144 -3.91 -8.08 -12.75
C PHE A 144 -3.22 -8.90 -13.83
N CYS A 145 -2.76 -8.23 -14.89
CA CYS A 145 -1.94 -8.84 -15.93
C CYS A 145 -0.46 -8.59 -15.64
N ALA A 146 0.26 -9.65 -15.22
CA ALA A 146 1.65 -9.53 -14.77
C ALA A 146 2.69 -9.61 -15.90
N ALA A 147 2.34 -10.30 -16.99
CA ALA A 147 3.21 -10.62 -18.11
C ALA A 147 2.39 -10.90 -19.38
N ALA A 148 3.04 -10.80 -20.54
CA ALA A 148 2.44 -11.03 -21.85
C ALA A 148 1.71 -12.40 -21.98
N ASP A 149 2.21 -13.42 -21.29
CA ASP A 149 1.67 -14.79 -21.27
C ASP A 149 0.82 -15.09 -20.03
N SER A 150 0.49 -14.06 -19.23
CA SER A 150 -0.35 -14.23 -18.04
C SER A 150 -1.74 -14.70 -18.41
N ARG A 151 -2.25 -15.63 -17.61
CA ARG A 151 -3.64 -16.06 -17.67
C ARG A 151 -4.52 -15.18 -16.79
N PRO A 152 -5.81 -15.04 -17.11
CA PRO A 152 -6.73 -14.32 -16.25
C PRO A 152 -6.73 -14.90 -14.84
N THR A 153 -6.38 -14.06 -13.87
CA THR A 153 -6.13 -14.48 -12.49
C THR A 153 -6.70 -13.44 -11.54
N VAL A 154 -7.31 -13.90 -10.45
CA VAL A 154 -7.70 -13.03 -9.33
C VAL A 154 -6.66 -13.17 -8.24
N ALA A 155 -5.98 -12.08 -7.95
CA ALA A 155 -5.09 -11.92 -6.81
C ALA A 155 -5.91 -11.53 -5.59
N PHE A 156 -5.68 -12.25 -4.50
CA PHE A 156 -6.27 -12.01 -3.20
C PHE A 156 -5.19 -11.53 -2.23
N GLN A 157 -5.56 -10.58 -1.38
CA GLN A 157 -4.74 -10.18 -0.25
C GLN A 157 -5.62 -10.03 0.98
N ALA A 158 -5.34 -10.84 2.00
CA ALA A 158 -6.06 -10.79 3.26
C ALA A 158 -5.22 -11.42 4.37
N ARG A 159 -5.35 -10.89 5.60
CA ARG A 159 -4.79 -11.50 6.81
C ARG A 159 -3.27 -11.79 6.76
N GLY A 160 -2.52 -10.94 6.07
CA GLY A 160 -1.07 -11.11 5.87
C GLY A 160 -0.70 -12.24 4.89
N ALA A 161 -1.67 -12.84 4.21
CA ALA A 161 -1.47 -13.76 3.12
C ALA A 161 -1.83 -13.12 1.77
N ALA A 162 -1.18 -13.59 0.72
CA ALA A 162 -1.49 -13.25 -0.65
C ALA A 162 -1.46 -14.51 -1.51
N TRP A 163 -2.51 -14.73 -2.27
CA TRP A 163 -2.66 -15.89 -3.14
C TRP A 163 -3.44 -15.52 -4.39
N ASP A 164 -3.36 -16.37 -5.39
CA ASP A 164 -3.96 -16.18 -6.69
C ASP A 164 -4.84 -17.37 -7.03
N ILE A 165 -5.92 -17.13 -7.77
CA ILE A 165 -6.76 -18.17 -8.36
C ILE A 165 -6.88 -17.91 -9.86
N ASP A 166 -6.43 -18.88 -10.67
CA ASP A 166 -6.60 -18.87 -12.13
C ASP A 166 -8.10 -18.97 -12.47
N LEU A 167 -8.62 -18.04 -13.27
CA LEU A 167 -10.04 -17.94 -13.59
C LEU A 167 -10.54 -19.00 -14.59
N GLU A 168 -9.64 -19.75 -15.23
CA GLU A 168 -9.99 -20.84 -16.15
C GLU A 168 -9.91 -22.19 -15.45
N ALA A 169 -8.74 -22.52 -14.92
CA ALA A 169 -8.41 -23.81 -14.31
C ALA A 169 -8.80 -23.89 -12.82
N LEU A 170 -9.11 -22.76 -12.17
CA LEU A 170 -9.36 -22.66 -10.73
C LEU A 170 -8.21 -23.21 -9.87
N THR A 171 -6.99 -23.17 -10.41
CA THR A 171 -5.78 -23.56 -9.67
C THR A 171 -5.32 -22.43 -8.78
N ILE A 172 -4.91 -22.76 -7.56
CA ILE A 172 -4.45 -21.81 -6.56
C ILE A 172 -2.92 -21.73 -6.59
N SER A 173 -2.37 -20.52 -6.52
CA SER A 173 -0.94 -20.30 -6.24
C SER A 173 -0.75 -19.32 -5.09
N THR A 174 0.07 -19.71 -4.12
CA THR A 174 0.37 -18.87 -2.95
C THR A 174 1.58 -17.99 -3.23
N ARG A 175 1.47 -16.69 -2.93
CA ARG A 175 2.60 -15.75 -2.98
C ARG A 175 3.24 -15.56 -1.60
N ILE A 176 2.40 -15.31 -0.59
CA ILE A 176 2.82 -14.97 0.77
C ILE A 176 1.88 -15.64 1.77
N GLY A 177 2.43 -16.17 2.86
CA GLY A 177 1.65 -16.70 3.99
C GLY A 177 0.91 -18.01 3.68
N PRO A 178 0.22 -18.59 4.67
CA PRO A 178 -0.62 -19.76 4.46
C PRO A 178 -1.94 -19.40 3.76
N LEU A 179 -2.52 -20.35 3.03
CA LEU A 179 -3.87 -20.21 2.51
C LEU A 179 -4.90 -20.19 3.65
N PRO A 180 -6.03 -19.46 3.50
CA PRO A 180 -7.16 -19.54 4.42
C PRO A 180 -7.67 -20.98 4.58
N SER A 181 -8.15 -21.34 5.77
CA SER A 181 -8.69 -22.68 6.05
C SER A 181 -9.94 -23.00 5.22
N ASN A 182 -10.67 -21.97 4.77
CA ASN A 182 -11.86 -22.06 3.92
C ASN A 182 -11.57 -21.79 2.44
N ILE A 183 -10.35 -22.06 1.96
CA ILE A 183 -9.95 -21.79 0.58
C ILE A 183 -10.90 -22.42 -0.47
N SER A 184 -11.51 -23.57 -0.17
CA SER A 184 -12.50 -24.19 -1.06
C SER A 184 -13.73 -23.30 -1.27
N GLU A 185 -14.23 -22.63 -0.23
CA GLU A 185 -15.38 -21.71 -0.33
C GLU A 185 -15.03 -20.46 -1.14
N ILE A 186 -13.76 -20.01 -1.05
CA ILE A 186 -13.24 -18.89 -1.84
C ILE A 186 -13.12 -19.30 -3.32
N VAL A 187 -12.69 -20.53 -3.62
CA VAL A 187 -12.70 -21.07 -4.99
C VAL A 187 -14.12 -21.15 -5.55
N ASP A 188 -15.08 -21.65 -4.76
CA ASP A 188 -16.50 -21.69 -5.16
C ASP A 188 -17.07 -20.28 -5.40
N TRP A 189 -16.64 -19.31 -4.61
CA TRP A 189 -16.98 -17.90 -4.83
C TRP A 189 -16.39 -17.36 -6.14
N VAL A 190 -15.12 -17.68 -6.44
CA VAL A 190 -14.50 -17.32 -7.73
C VAL A 190 -15.26 -17.95 -8.89
N ASP A 191 -15.64 -19.22 -8.78
CA ASP A 191 -16.36 -19.91 -9.85
C ASP A 191 -17.74 -19.31 -10.11
N ARG A 192 -18.51 -19.02 -9.04
CA ARG A 192 -19.83 -18.35 -9.15
C ARG A 192 -19.76 -16.98 -9.82
N HIS A 193 -18.68 -16.24 -9.58
CA HIS A 193 -18.49 -14.88 -10.06
C HIS A 193 -17.50 -14.77 -11.22
N ARG A 194 -17.12 -15.91 -11.82
CA ARG A 194 -16.05 -16.03 -12.81
C ARG A 194 -16.23 -15.06 -13.97
N ASN A 195 -17.44 -14.93 -14.50
CA ASN A 195 -17.70 -14.05 -15.65
C ASN A 195 -17.48 -12.58 -15.31
N THR A 196 -17.91 -12.14 -14.12
CA THR A 196 -17.71 -10.76 -13.65
C THR A 196 -16.23 -10.47 -13.45
N LEU A 197 -15.49 -11.41 -12.86
CA LEU A 197 -14.05 -11.29 -12.62
C LEU A 197 -13.28 -11.30 -13.95
N LEU A 198 -13.63 -12.19 -14.89
CA LEU A 198 -13.08 -12.20 -16.25
C LEU A 198 -13.36 -10.90 -17.00
N GLY A 199 -14.49 -10.25 -16.75
CA GLY A 199 -14.83 -8.95 -17.32
C GLY A 199 -13.85 -7.82 -16.95
N LEU A 200 -13.05 -7.99 -15.89
CA LEU A 200 -11.99 -7.04 -15.50
C LEU A 200 -10.68 -7.26 -16.27
N TRP A 201 -10.49 -8.45 -16.87
CA TRP A 201 -9.25 -8.83 -17.54
C TRP A 201 -8.89 -7.94 -18.73
N PRO A 202 -9.82 -7.52 -19.62
CA PRO A 202 -9.46 -6.65 -20.74
C PRO A 202 -8.80 -5.35 -20.31
N ALA A 203 -9.33 -4.72 -19.26
CA ALA A 203 -8.76 -3.48 -18.74
C ALA A 203 -7.37 -3.71 -18.11
N ALA A 204 -7.17 -4.86 -17.44
CA ALA A 204 -5.86 -5.24 -16.92
C ALA A 204 -4.81 -5.43 -18.03
N VAL A 205 -5.20 -6.08 -19.14
CA VAL A 205 -4.36 -6.25 -20.34
C VAL A 205 -4.06 -4.91 -21.01
N ASP A 206 -5.06 -4.05 -21.17
CA ASP A 206 -4.88 -2.72 -21.77
C ASP A 206 -3.87 -1.88 -20.98
N THR A 207 -3.96 -1.91 -19.65
CA THR A 207 -3.01 -1.20 -18.79
C THR A 207 -1.61 -1.84 -18.83
N TYR A 208 -1.49 -3.18 -18.87
CA TYR A 208 -0.20 -3.84 -19.10
C TYR A 208 0.43 -3.39 -20.43
N ASN A 209 -0.34 -3.40 -21.52
CA ASN A 209 0.14 -3.03 -22.85
C ASN A 209 0.54 -1.55 -22.95
N ARG A 210 -0.04 -0.68 -22.12
CA ARG A 210 0.38 0.73 -22.00
C ARG A 210 1.80 0.86 -21.43
N TYR A 211 2.16 0.04 -20.45
CA TYR A 211 3.48 0.06 -19.81
C TYR A 211 4.51 -0.80 -20.56
N TYR A 212 4.08 -1.83 -21.29
CA TYR A 212 4.94 -2.78 -22.01
C TYR A 212 4.56 -2.94 -23.49
N PRO A 213 4.62 -1.85 -24.30
CA PRO A 213 4.17 -1.88 -25.69
C PRO A 213 4.99 -2.83 -26.59
N ASP A 214 6.24 -3.12 -26.24
CA ASP A 214 7.14 -3.98 -27.02
C ASP A 214 6.91 -5.49 -26.80
N ARG A 215 6.10 -5.85 -25.81
CA ARG A 215 5.77 -7.24 -25.45
C ARG A 215 4.29 -7.33 -25.05
N PRO A 216 3.36 -7.10 -25.99
CA PRO A 216 1.95 -7.01 -25.66
C PRO A 216 1.41 -8.36 -25.16
N ALA A 217 0.53 -8.29 -24.15
CA ALA A 217 -0.36 -9.37 -23.78
C ALA A 217 -1.54 -9.44 -24.76
N GLU A 218 -1.95 -10.66 -25.09
CA GLU A 218 -3.13 -10.92 -25.92
C GLU A 218 -4.35 -11.24 -25.06
N LEU A 219 -5.53 -10.84 -25.53
CA LEU A 219 -6.78 -11.27 -24.89
C LEU A 219 -7.03 -12.75 -25.22
N PRO A 220 -7.44 -13.58 -24.23
CA PRO A 220 -7.86 -14.93 -24.51
C PRO A 220 -9.02 -14.90 -25.51
N SER A 221 -8.98 -15.79 -26.50
CA SER A 221 -9.98 -15.87 -27.60
C SER A 221 -11.42 -16.18 -27.16
N LYS A 222 -11.69 -16.26 -25.85
CA LYS A 222 -12.99 -16.55 -25.22
C LYS A 222 -13.49 -15.44 -24.28
N ALA A 223 -12.85 -14.28 -24.23
CA ALA A 223 -13.20 -13.20 -23.30
C ALA A 223 -14.28 -12.21 -23.82
N ILE A 224 -15.08 -12.61 -24.82
CA ILE A 224 -16.21 -11.82 -25.39
C ILE A 224 -17.50 -12.63 -25.26
#